data_AF-A0A377XRW2-F1
#
_entry.id   AF-A0A377XRW2-F1
#
_cell.length_a   1.000
_cell.length_b   1.000
_cell.length_c   1.000
_cell.angle_alpha   90.00
_cell.angle_beta   90.00
_cell.angle_gamma   90.00
#
_symmetry.space_group_name_H-M   'P 1'
#
loop_
_entity.id
_entity.type
_entity.pdbx_description
1 polymer ?
#
loop_
_entity_poly.entity_id
_entity_poly.type
_entity_poly.pdbx_seq_one_letter_code
_entity_poly.pdbx_strand_id
1 'polypeptide(L)' 'MQKKSIYVAYTGGTIGMQRSEHGYVPVSGHLQRQLALMPEFHRPEMPDFTIHEYHPLMDSSDMTPEDWAAHRRRYPQPL' A
#
# COMPACT_ATOMS: atom_id res chain seq x y z
N MET A 1 6.57 -22.90 14.25
CA MET A 1 5.50 -22.43 13.34
C MET A 1 6.14 -21.62 12.23
N GLN A 2 5.69 -21.76 10.98
CA GLN A 2 6.18 -20.93 9.88
C GLN A 2 5.67 -19.50 10.07
N LYS A 3 6.55 -18.50 9.91
CA LYS A 3 6.18 -17.09 9.95
C LYS A 3 5.22 -16.80 8.79
N LYS A 4 4.10 -16.12 9.07
CA LYS A 4 3.13 -15.76 8.04
C LYS A 4 3.72 -14.64 7.15
N SER A 5 3.36 -14.66 5.87
CA SER A 5 3.70 -13.61 4.92
C SER A 5 2.42 -13.01 4.35
N ILE A 6 2.32 -11.67 4.30
CA ILE A 6 1.15 -10.94 3.79
C ILE A 6 1.53 -10.05 2.61
N TYR A 7 0.61 -9.91 1.65
CA TYR A 7 0.75 -8.99 0.54
C TYR A 7 -0.16 -7.78 0.75
N VAL A 8 0.40 -6.58 0.61
CA VAL A 8 -0.31 -5.31 0.77
C VAL A 8 -0.35 -4.62 -0.59
N ALA A 9 -1.53 -4.60 -1.21
CA ALA A 9 -1.79 -3.79 -2.41
C ALA A 9 -2.10 -2.35 -1.98
N TYR A 10 -1.13 -1.44 -2.13
CA TYR A 10 -1.33 -0.03 -1.85
C TYR A 10 -1.87 0.67 -3.11
N THR A 11 -3.20 0.77 -3.19
CA THR A 11 -3.91 1.32 -4.35
C THR A 11 -4.02 2.85 -4.32
N GLY A 12 -3.89 3.47 -3.15
CA GLY A 12 -4.07 4.89 -2.95
C GLY A 12 -4.73 5.23 -1.61
N GLY A 13 -5.32 6.42 -1.54
CA GLY A 13 -5.89 6.98 -0.31
C GLY A 13 -4.87 7.65 0.62
N THR A 14 -5.39 8.29 1.67
CA THR A 14 -4.67 9.22 2.54
C THR A 14 -3.61 8.58 3.44
N ILE A 15 -3.70 7.27 3.69
CA ILE A 15 -2.80 6.54 4.60
C ILE A 15 -1.31 6.62 4.22
N GLY A 16 -1.01 6.74 2.92
CA GLY A 16 0.37 6.87 2.42
C GLY A 16 0.71 8.25 1.86
N MET A 17 -0.17 9.25 2.06
CA MET A 17 0.06 10.61 1.58
C MET A 17 0.99 11.38 2.53
N GLN A 18 1.77 12.30 1.96
CA GLN A 18 2.64 13.18 2.71
C GLN A 18 1.95 14.53 2.94
N ARG A 19 2.09 15.09 4.15
CA ARG A 19 1.61 16.45 4.44
C ARG A 19 2.44 17.48 3.67
N SER A 20 1.76 18.43 3.03
CA SER A 20 2.33 19.59 2.35
C SER A 20 1.65 20.89 2.82
N GLU A 21 2.11 22.05 2.33
CA GLU A 21 1.48 23.35 2.61
C GLU A 21 0.05 23.44 2.08
N HIS A 22 -0.28 22.67 1.03
CA HIS A 22 -1.59 22.69 0.37
C HIS A 22 -2.46 21.46 0.72
N GLY A 23 -2.16 20.77 1.83
CA GLY A 23 -2.86 19.56 2.25
C GLY A 23 -2.05 18.28 2.02
N TYR A 24 -2.71 17.13 1.98
CA TYR A 24 -2.06 15.83 1.76
C TYR A 24 -1.87 15.59 0.27
N VAL A 25 -0.67 15.17 -0.12
CA VAL A 25 -0.32 14.87 -1.52
C VAL A 25 0.21 13.44 -1.65
N PRO A 26 -0.13 12.72 -2.74
CA PRO A 26 0.43 11.40 -2.98
C PRO A 26 1.92 11.53 -3.32
N VAL A 27 2.77 10.78 -2.61
CA VAL A 27 4.21 10.76 -2.85
C VAL A 27 4.66 9.32 -3.02
N SER A 28 5.19 9.00 -4.20
CA SER A 28 5.58 7.62 -4.50
C SER A 28 6.64 7.09 -3.53
N GLY A 29 6.43 5.87 -3.06
CA GLY A 29 7.27 5.18 -2.08
C GLY A 29 7.22 5.77 -0.67
N HIS A 30 6.37 6.75 -0.39
CA HIS A 30 6.33 7.40 0.94
C HIS A 30 5.91 6.41 2.03
N LEU A 31 4.86 5.62 1.79
CA LEU A 31 4.37 4.62 2.73
C LEU A 31 5.44 3.56 3.05
N GLN A 32 6.13 3.04 2.02
CA GLN A 32 7.19 2.03 2.18
C GLN A 32 8.34 2.59 3.00
N ARG A 33 8.75 3.85 2.75
CA ARG A 33 9.78 4.51 3.54
C ARG A 33 9.35 4.71 5.01
N GLN A 34 8.11 5.12 5.26
CA GLN A 34 7.60 5.27 6.62
C GLN A 34 7.59 3.93 7.37
N LEU A 35 7.07 2.87 6.76
CA LEU A 35 7.00 1.54 7.39
C LEU A 35 8.39 0.92 7.62
N ALA A 36 9.37 1.24 6.78
CA ALA A 36 10.76 0.84 7.02
C ALA A 36 11.37 1.50 8.27
N LEU A 37 10.89 2.68 8.66
CA LEU A 37 11.38 3.44 9.81
C LEU A 37 10.62 3.14 11.12
N MET A 38 9.51 2.39 11.07
CA MET A 38 8.64 2.08 12.20
C MET A 38 8.96 0.68 12.78
N PRO A 39 9.68 0.57 13.92
CA PRO A 39 10.14 -0.70 14.46
C PRO A 39 9.02 -1.69 14.78
N GLU A 40 7.82 -1.19 15.09
CA GLU A 40 6.63 -1.98 15.37
C GLU A 40 6.24 -2.92 14.21
N PHE A 41 6.58 -2.56 12.96
CA PHE A 41 6.33 -3.40 11.78
C PHE A 41 7.40 -4.47 11.54
N HIS A 42 8.54 -4.38 12.23
CA HIS A 42 9.66 -5.33 12.10
C HIS A 42 9.82 -6.24 13.32
N ARG A 43 8.83 -6.23 14.22
CA ARG A 43 8.83 -7.08 15.42
C ARG A 43 8.76 -8.57 15.06
N PRO A 44 9.32 -9.47 15.88
CA PRO A 44 9.25 -10.91 15.64
C PRO A 44 7.83 -11.46 15.58
N GLU A 45 6.88 -10.83 16.29
CA GLU A 45 5.47 -11.22 16.30
C GLU A 45 4.71 -10.82 15.03
N MET A 46 5.24 -9.86 14.25
CA MET A 46 4.62 -9.38 13.02
C MET A 46 4.88 -10.36 11.87
N PRO A 47 3.90 -10.57 10.97
CA PRO A 47 4.15 -11.30 9.73
C PRO A 47 5.16 -10.54 8.87
N ASP A 48 5.87 -11.27 8.03
CA ASP A 48 6.57 -10.63 6.91
C ASP A 48 5.53 -10.02 5.97
N PHE A 49 5.86 -8.90 5.34
CA PHE A 49 4.95 -8.26 4.39
C PHE A 49 5.68 -7.73 3.17
N THR A 50 5.00 -7.78 2.03
CA THR A 50 5.43 -7.13 0.79
C THR A 50 4.40 -6.09 0.41
N ILE A 51 4.84 -4.86 0.14
CA ILE A 51 3.97 -3.76 -0.31
C ILE A 51 4.17 -3.55 -1.78
N HIS A 52 3.07 -3.59 -2.53
CA HIS A 52 3.05 -3.20 -3.93
C HIS A 52 2.23 -1.92 -4.09
N GLU A 53 2.93 -0.83 -4.41
CA GLU A 53 2.32 0.45 -4.70
C GLU A 53 1.83 0.49 -6.15
N TYR A 54 0.56 0.84 -6.33
CA TYR A 54 -0.03 0.94 -7.65
C TYR A 54 0.37 2.27 -8.28
N HIS A 55 0.57 2.25 -9.60
CA HIS A 55 0.80 3.45 -10.38
C HIS A 55 -0.29 3.60 -11.46
N PRO A 56 -0.95 4.78 -11.55
CA PRO A 56 -0.94 5.86 -10.55
C PRO A 56 -1.61 5.42 -9.23
N LEU A 57 -1.35 6.16 -8.14
CA LEU A 57 -2.15 6.07 -6.92
C LEU A 57 -3.54 6.64 -7.19
N MET A 58 -4.58 5.98 -6.69
CA MET A 58 -5.98 6.36 -6.93
C MET A 58 -6.59 7.03 -5.71
N ASP A 59 -7.37 8.10 -5.90
CA ASP A 59 -8.28 8.58 -4.86
C ASP A 59 -9.53 7.70 -4.84
N SER A 60 -9.96 7.28 -3.67
CA SER A 60 -11.19 6.50 -3.48
C SER A 60 -12.45 7.20 -3.99
N SER A 61 -12.51 8.53 -3.98
CA SER A 61 -13.65 9.28 -4.53
C SER A 61 -13.71 9.22 -6.06
N ASP A 62 -12.56 8.98 -6.69
CA ASP A 62 -12.40 8.97 -8.15
C ASP A 62 -12.51 7.54 -8.72
N MET A 63 -12.64 6.52 -7.86
CA MET A 63 -12.69 5.12 -8.28
C MET A 63 -13.96 4.77 -9.04
N THR A 64 -13.77 4.05 -10.14
CA THR A 64 -14.82 3.52 -11.00
C THR A 64 -14.91 1.98 -10.92
N PRO A 65 -16.01 1.34 -11.37
CA PRO A 65 -16.09 -0.11 -11.48
C PRO A 65 -14.97 -0.73 -12.34
N GLU A 66 -14.49 0.00 -13.36
CA GLU A 66 -13.35 -0.39 -14.20
C GLU A 66 -12.06 -0.51 -13.38
N ASP A 67 -11.85 0.39 -12.43
CA ASP A 67 -10.70 0.35 -11.52
C ASP A 67 -10.74 -0.89 -10.63
N TRP A 68 -11.94 -1.31 -10.18
CA TRP A 68 -12.10 -2.55 -9.40
C TRP A 68 -11.69 -3.78 -10.21
N ALA A 69 -12.11 -3.84 -11.48
CA ALA A 69 -11.71 -4.91 -12.38
C ALA A 69 -10.19 -4.90 -12.65
N ALA A 70 -9.59 -3.71 -12.77
CA ALA A 70 -8.15 -3.55 -12.91
C ALA A 70 -7.39 -4.01 -11.65
N HIS A 71 -7.87 -3.68 -10.45
CA HIS A 71 -7.28 -4.14 -9.19
C HIS A 71 -7.27 -5.66 -9.09
N ARG A 72 -8.37 -6.32 -9.46
CA ARG A 72 -8.47 -7.78 -9.49
C ARG A 72 -7.42 -8.42 -10.42
N ARG A 73 -7.13 -7.81 -11.57
CA ARG A 73 -6.14 -8.32 -12.53
C ARG A 73 -4.69 -8.12 -12.08
N ARG A 74 -4.43 -7.07 -11.29
CA ARG A 74 -3.10 -6.71 -10.78
C ARG A 74 -2.73 -7.44 -9.48
N TYR A 75 -3.72 -8.03 -8.81
CA TYR A 75 -3.46 -8.87 -7.64
C TYR A 75 -2.61 -10.08 -8.08
N PRO A 76 -1.45 -10.32 -7.44
CA PRO A 76 -0.67 -11.51 -7.73
C PRO A 76 -1.54 -12.73 -7.42
N GLN A 77 -1.72 -13.60 -8.41
CA GLN A 77 -2.40 -14.86 -8.19
C GLN A 77 -1.55 -15.70 -7.22
N PRO A 78 -2.16 -16.33 -6.21
CA PRO A 78 -1.42 -17.31 -5.41
C PRO A 78 -0.89 -18.39 -6.36
N LEU A 79 0.40 -18.73 -6.21
CA LEU A 79 1.01 -19.89 -6.87
C LEU A 79 0.33 -21.18 -6.42
#